data_AF-K2DNY0-F1
#
_entry.id   AF-K2DNY0-F1
#
_cell.length_a   1.000
_cell.length_b   1.000
_cell.length_c   1.000
_cell.angle_alpha   90.00
_cell.angle_beta   90.00
_cell.angle_gamma   90.00
#
_symmetry.space_group_name_H-M   'P 1'
#
loop_
_entity.id
_entity.type
_entity.pdbx_description
1 polymer ?
#
loop_
_entity_poly.entity_id
_entity_poly.type
_entity_poly.pdbx_seq_one_letter_code
_entity_poly.pdbx_strand_id
1 'polypeptide(L)'
;MIFVDENQVVEPTTNDVTPGAQPEATAPQTSPTDNSRVMAIVAYFIFFLPLLTEYKDNDFVKFHVKQSILILILGVGISLISYIPVIGIIGMLGSIALVVLWVLGILNAASEKKEPLPIIGKYAEQYLKF
;
A
#
# COMPACT_ATOMS: atom_id res chain seq x y z
N MET A 1 -17.25 54.73 50.31
CA MET A 1 -16.07 55.56 50.02
C MET A 1 -15.03 54.63 49.43
N ILE A 2 -14.79 54.50 48.09
CA ILE A 2 -14.38 55.51 47.07
C ILE A 2 -13.26 56.39 47.65
N PHE A 3 -12.01 56.50 47.17
CA PHE A 3 -11.41 56.71 45.82
C PHE A 3 -9.96 56.11 45.81
N VAL A 4 -9.46 55.36 44.81
CA VAL A 4 -8.77 55.69 43.51
C VAL A 4 -7.52 56.59 43.60
N ASP A 5 -6.37 56.07 43.16
CA ASP A 5 -5.28 56.67 42.34
C ASP A 5 -4.37 55.49 41.89
N GLU A 6 -4.41 54.96 40.67
CA GLU A 6 -4.01 55.50 39.35
C GLU A 6 -2.50 55.36 39.03
N ASN A 7 -2.24 54.83 37.84
CA ASN A 7 -0.97 54.86 37.10
C ASN A 7 0.30 54.23 37.69
N GLN A 8 0.61 53.00 37.23
CA GLN A 8 1.86 52.80 36.50
C GLN A 8 1.56 52.21 35.12
N VAL A 9 1.86 53.03 34.12
CA VAL A 9 1.71 52.84 32.69
C VAL A 9 2.84 51.92 32.20
N VAL A 10 2.50 50.82 31.52
CA VAL A 10 3.41 50.18 30.56
C VAL A 10 2.60 49.70 29.35
N GLU A 11 2.64 50.47 28.26
CA GLU A 11 2.39 50.04 26.89
C GLU A 11 3.51 50.65 26.00
N PRO A 12 3.76 50.22 24.74
CA PRO A 12 3.31 49.04 23.99
C PRO A 12 4.47 48.29 23.27
N THR A 13 4.25 47.06 22.78
CA THR A 13 4.77 46.65 21.46
C THR A 13 3.72 45.83 20.71
N THR A 14 3.06 46.52 19.79
CA THR A 14 2.36 45.95 18.64
C THR A 14 3.33 45.16 17.78
N ASN A 15 3.07 43.89 17.54
CA ASN A 15 3.45 43.21 16.31
C ASN A 15 2.22 42.48 15.78
N ASP A 16 1.55 43.18 14.85
CA ASP A 16 0.66 42.62 13.86
C ASP A 16 1.36 41.52 13.03
N VAL A 17 0.53 40.76 12.30
CA VAL A 17 0.84 39.95 11.09
C VAL A 17 0.91 38.42 11.26
N THR A 18 -0.25 37.80 10.99
CA THR A 18 -0.48 36.52 10.23
C THR A 18 -0.79 35.22 10.99
N PRO A 19 -2.07 34.82 11.10
CA PRO A 19 -2.48 33.41 11.14
C PRO A 19 -2.64 32.91 9.69
N GLY A 20 -1.52 32.65 9.05
CA GLY A 20 -1.42 32.10 7.70
C GLY A 20 -0.67 30.78 7.74
N ALA A 21 -1.33 29.75 8.26
CA ALA A 21 -0.94 28.36 8.01
C ALA A 21 -2.23 27.58 7.74
N GLN A 22 -2.54 27.50 6.44
CA GLN A 22 -3.48 26.56 5.86
C GLN A 22 -3.20 25.16 6.42
N PRO A 23 -4.21 24.35 6.78
CA PRO A 23 -3.99 23.00 7.24
C PRO A 23 -3.20 22.26 6.16
N GLU A 24 -1.97 21.87 6.47
CA GLU A 24 -1.25 20.87 5.68
C GLU A 24 -2.18 19.67 5.62
N ALA A 25 -2.68 19.37 4.42
CA ALA A 25 -3.39 18.15 4.13
C ALA A 25 -2.41 17.00 4.37
N THR A 26 -2.35 16.55 5.63
CA THR A 26 -1.62 15.37 6.03
C THR A 26 -2.33 14.21 5.36
N ALA A 27 -1.79 13.75 4.23
CA ALA A 27 -2.19 12.50 3.62
C ALA A 27 -2.19 11.43 4.73
N PRO A 28 -3.24 10.60 4.87
CA PRO A 28 -3.30 9.63 5.96
C PRO A 28 -2.13 8.63 5.86
N GLN A 29 -1.09 8.84 6.66
CA GLN A 29 -0.10 7.82 6.96
C GLN A 29 -0.77 6.82 7.91
N THR A 30 -1.64 5.96 7.38
CA THR A 30 -2.26 4.92 8.20
C THR A 30 -1.20 3.87 8.50
N SER A 31 -0.74 3.83 9.75
CA SER A 31 -0.06 2.66 10.31
C SER A 31 -0.88 1.41 9.96
N PRO A 32 -0.25 0.30 9.51
CA PRO A 32 -1.00 -0.90 9.18
C PRO A 32 -1.82 -1.35 10.40
N THR A 33 -3.14 -1.28 10.30
CA THR A 33 -4.04 -1.91 11.27
C THR A 33 -4.15 -3.40 10.94
N ASP A 34 -4.57 -4.22 11.90
CA ASP A 34 -4.82 -5.66 11.69
C ASP A 34 -5.67 -5.92 10.42
N ASN A 35 -6.62 -5.02 10.12
CA ASN A 35 -7.48 -5.13 8.94
C ASN A 35 -6.74 -4.88 7.62
N SER A 36 -5.78 -3.96 7.58
CA SER A 36 -4.97 -3.72 6.37
C SER A 36 -4.09 -4.93 6.04
N ARG A 37 -3.57 -5.62 7.08
CA ARG A 37 -2.88 -6.90 6.95
C ARG A 37 -3.80 -7.98 6.39
N VAL A 38 -5.00 -8.12 6.93
CA VAL A 38 -6.00 -9.07 6.40
C VAL A 38 -6.31 -8.76 4.93
N MET A 39 -6.53 -7.50 4.57
CA MET A 39 -6.82 -7.11 3.19
C MET A 39 -5.65 -7.37 2.23
N ALA A 40 -4.41 -7.18 2.67
CA ALA A 40 -3.24 -7.53 1.89
C ALA A 40 -3.12 -9.04 1.64
N ILE A 41 -3.45 -9.88 2.62
CA ILE A 41 -3.51 -11.34 2.45
C ILE A 41 -4.64 -11.71 1.48
N VAL A 42 -5.83 -11.12 1.68
CA VAL A 42 -7.01 -11.34 0.82
C VAL A 42 -6.72 -11.01 -0.64
N ALA A 43 -5.89 -10.00 -0.93
CA ALA A 43 -5.49 -9.64 -2.29
C ALA A 43 -4.91 -10.84 -3.08
N TYR A 44 -4.19 -11.75 -2.42
CA TYR A 44 -3.61 -12.94 -3.08
C TYR A 44 -4.64 -13.99 -3.50
N PHE A 45 -5.84 -13.96 -2.91
CA PHE A 45 -6.95 -14.84 -3.27
C PHE A 45 -7.95 -14.15 -4.19
N ILE A 46 -8.27 -12.88 -3.91
CA ILE A 46 -9.26 -12.08 -4.62
C ILE A 46 -8.71 -10.65 -4.78
N PHE A 47 -7.88 -10.42 -5.79
CA PHE A 47 -7.09 -9.19 -5.95
C PHE A 47 -7.91 -7.89 -6.02
N PHE A 48 -9.13 -7.94 -6.55
CA PHE A 48 -9.98 -6.75 -6.70
C PHE A 48 -10.78 -6.43 -5.44
N LEU A 49 -10.96 -7.38 -4.51
CA LEU A 49 -11.80 -7.17 -3.33
C LEU A 49 -11.26 -6.04 -2.43
N PRO A 50 -9.95 -5.96 -2.10
CA PRO A 50 -9.43 -4.84 -1.32
C PRO A 50 -9.62 -3.47 -1.99
N LEU A 51 -9.66 -3.40 -3.32
CA LEU A 51 -9.89 -2.16 -4.07
C LEU A 51 -11.33 -1.66 -4.00
N LEU A 52 -12.28 -2.51 -3.58
CA LEU A 52 -13.69 -2.17 -3.37
C LEU A 52 -14.00 -1.76 -1.91
N THR A 53 -12.99 -1.76 -1.04
CA THR A 53 -13.11 -1.40 0.38
C THR A 53 -12.49 -0.03 0.67
N GLU A 54 -12.60 0.42 1.91
CA GLU A 54 -11.90 1.62 2.40
C GLU A 54 -10.36 1.51 2.31
N TYR A 55 -9.81 0.31 2.15
CA TYR A 55 -8.36 0.07 2.03
C TYR A 55 -7.82 0.29 0.62
N LYS A 56 -8.65 0.70 -0.34
CA LYS A 56 -8.22 0.92 -1.73
C LYS A 56 -7.08 1.92 -1.90
N ASP A 57 -6.94 2.88 -0.97
CA ASP A 57 -5.90 3.92 -0.99
C ASP A 57 -4.72 3.59 -0.05
N ASN A 58 -4.77 2.46 0.65
CA ASN A 58 -3.70 2.07 1.56
C ASN A 58 -2.49 1.52 0.77
N ASP A 59 -1.32 2.17 0.91
CA ASP A 59 -0.11 1.82 0.17
C ASP A 59 0.39 0.38 0.41
N PHE A 60 0.17 -0.18 1.60
CA PHE A 60 0.55 -1.56 1.91
C PHE A 60 -0.37 -2.56 1.19
N VAL A 61 -1.67 -2.31 1.22
CA VAL A 61 -2.66 -3.12 0.51
C VAL A 61 -2.46 -3.02 -0.99
N LYS A 62 -2.26 -1.82 -1.55
CA LYS A 62 -1.98 -1.62 -2.98
C LYS A 62 -0.76 -2.40 -3.46
N PHE A 63 0.32 -2.42 -2.69
CA PHE A 63 1.53 -3.17 -3.01
C PHE A 63 1.21 -4.67 -3.20
N HIS A 64 0.50 -5.28 -2.25
CA HIS A 64 0.14 -6.70 -2.33
C HIS A 64 -0.92 -6.99 -3.41
N VAL A 65 -1.84 -6.04 -3.68
CA VAL A 65 -2.76 -6.12 -4.83
C VAL A 65 -1.97 -6.14 -6.14
N LYS A 66 -1.04 -5.22 -6.36
CA LYS A 66 -0.21 -5.19 -7.58
C LYS A 66 0.59 -6.48 -7.76
N GLN A 67 1.20 -6.99 -6.68
CA GLN A 67 1.90 -8.28 -6.73
C GLN A 67 0.97 -9.45 -7.09
N SER A 68 -0.22 -9.52 -6.49
CA SER A 68 -1.20 -10.57 -6.79
C SER A 68 -1.67 -10.54 -8.25
N ILE A 69 -1.88 -9.34 -8.82
CA ILE A 69 -2.22 -9.15 -10.24
C ILE A 69 -1.08 -9.64 -11.13
N LEU A 70 0.17 -9.28 -10.81
CA LEU A 70 1.32 -9.74 -11.58
C LEU A 70 1.43 -11.27 -11.60
N ILE A 71 1.27 -11.92 -10.44
CA ILE A 71 1.28 -13.39 -10.33
C ILE A 71 0.16 -14.00 -11.18
N LEU A 72 -1.05 -13.41 -11.14
CA LEU A 72 -2.18 -13.87 -11.95
C LEU A 72 -1.87 -13.78 -13.45
N ILE A 73 -1.33 -12.65 -13.92
CA ILE A 73 -0.95 -12.45 -15.33
C ILE A 73 0.09 -13.49 -15.77
N LEU A 74 1.10 -13.74 -14.94
CA LEU A 74 2.11 -14.76 -15.22
C LEU A 74 1.51 -16.17 -15.24
N GLY A 75 0.56 -16.47 -14.35
CA GLY A 75 -0.19 -17.72 -14.33
C GLY A 75 -0.98 -17.96 -15.60
N VAL A 76 -1.69 -16.94 -16.08
CA VAL A 76 -2.39 -16.99 -17.37
C VAL A 76 -1.37 -17.24 -18.50
N GLY A 77 -0.26 -16.50 -18.55
CA GLY A 77 0.79 -16.70 -19.56
C GLY A 77 1.37 -18.12 -19.57
N ILE A 78 1.71 -18.67 -18.41
CA ILE A 78 2.21 -20.05 -18.27
C ILE A 78 1.15 -21.06 -18.71
N SER A 79 -0.12 -20.86 -18.35
CA SER A 79 -1.20 -21.76 -18.77
C SER A 79 -1.36 -21.81 -20.29
N LEU A 80 -1.24 -20.66 -20.97
CA LEU A 80 -1.32 -20.58 -22.42
C LEU A 80 -0.16 -21.31 -23.12
N ILE A 81 1.07 -21.15 -22.60
CA ILE A 81 2.26 -21.83 -23.15
C ILE A 81 2.19 -23.34 -22.93
N SER A 82 1.60 -23.78 -21.81
CA SER A 82 1.46 -25.19 -21.46
C SER A 82 0.57 -26.00 -22.40
N TYR A 83 -0.28 -25.35 -23.20
CA TYR A 83 -1.06 -26.04 -24.25
C TYR A 83 -0.20 -26.54 -25.41
N ILE A 84 1.03 -26.05 -25.58
CA ILE A 84 1.94 -26.53 -26.62
C ILE A 84 2.63 -27.81 -26.10
N PRO A 85 2.35 -29.01 -26.66
CA PRO A 85 2.75 -30.29 -26.06
C PRO A 85 4.26 -30.46 -25.86
N VAL A 86 5.08 -29.81 -26.70
CA VAL A 86 6.55 -29.89 -26.66
C VAL A 86 7.15 -29.16 -25.45
N ILE A 87 6.40 -28.23 -24.83
CA ILE A 87 6.91 -27.32 -23.79
C ILE A 87 6.33 -27.64 -22.40
N GLY A 88 5.63 -28.77 -22.24
CA GLY A 88 4.87 -29.09 -21.03
C GLY A 88 5.70 -29.10 -19.73
N ILE A 89 6.98 -29.50 -19.80
CA ILE A 89 7.89 -29.50 -18.64
C ILE A 89 8.14 -28.07 -18.13
N ILE A 90 8.30 -27.10 -19.03
CA ILE A 90 8.51 -25.69 -18.66
C ILE A 90 7.24 -25.13 -18.02
N GLY A 91 6.07 -25.50 -18.54
CA GLY A 91 4.77 -25.17 -17.95
C GLY A 91 4.64 -25.67 -16.51
N MET A 92 5.03 -26.93 -16.27
CA MET A 92 5.02 -27.54 -14.94
C MET A 92 6.00 -26.85 -13.97
N LEU A 93 7.23 -26.58 -14.39
CA LEU A 93 8.20 -25.88 -13.54
C LEU A 93 7.76 -24.43 -13.25
N GLY A 94 7.20 -23.76 -14.25
CA GLY A 94 6.64 -22.41 -14.12
C GLY A 94 5.48 -22.36 -13.13
N SER A 95 4.58 -23.34 -13.15
CA SER A 95 3.45 -23.38 -12.21
C SER A 95 3.92 -23.61 -10.77
N ILE A 96 4.91 -24.48 -10.55
CA ILE A 96 5.53 -24.67 -9.23
C ILE A 96 6.19 -23.37 -8.75
N ALA A 97 6.97 -22.71 -9.61
CA ALA A 97 7.59 -21.43 -9.27
C ALA A 97 6.55 -20.36 -8.91
N LEU A 98 5.43 -20.29 -9.63
CA LEU A 98 4.34 -19.36 -9.30
C LEU A 98 3.71 -19.66 -7.95
N VAL A 99 3.47 -20.92 -7.61
CA VAL A 99 2.93 -21.30 -6.29
C VAL A 99 3.89 -20.87 -5.18
N VAL A 100 5.20 -21.05 -5.36
CA VAL A 100 6.21 -20.58 -4.39
C VAL A 100 6.15 -19.06 -4.25
N LEU A 101 6.11 -18.31 -5.35
CA LEU A 101 6.04 -16.85 -5.33
C LEU A 101 4.73 -16.35 -4.68
N TRP A 102 3.62 -17.03 -4.91
CA TRP A 102 2.34 -16.74 -4.29
C TRP A 102 2.37 -16.93 -2.77
N VAL A 103 2.93 -18.05 -2.29
CA VAL A 103 3.13 -18.30 -0.85
C VAL A 103 4.06 -17.26 -0.23
N LEU A 104 5.18 -16.93 -0.87
CA LEU A 104 6.09 -15.88 -0.39
C LEU A 104 5.39 -14.53 -0.28
N GLY A 105 4.51 -14.20 -1.23
CA GLY A 105 3.72 -12.98 -1.20
C GLY A 105 2.79 -12.93 0.01
N ILE A 106 2.08 -14.03 0.28
CA ILE A 106 1.21 -14.16 1.46
C ILE A 106 2.03 -14.07 2.75
N LEU A 107 3.19 -14.72 2.83
CA LEU A 107 4.06 -14.64 4.02
C LEU A 107 4.58 -13.22 4.25
N ASN A 108 4.92 -12.49 3.19
CA ASN A 108 5.31 -11.09 3.28
C ASN A 108 4.14 -10.23 3.76
N ALA A 109 2.93 -10.42 3.23
CA ALA A 109 1.72 -9.72 3.69
C ALA A 109 1.41 -10.04 5.15
N ALA A 110 1.47 -11.31 5.54
CA ALA A 110 1.28 -11.76 6.91
C ALA A 110 2.38 -11.29 7.87
N SER A 111 3.55 -10.93 7.36
CA SER A 111 4.65 -10.34 8.14
C SER A 111 4.69 -8.82 8.07
N GLU A 112 3.68 -8.19 7.42
CA GLU A 112 3.58 -6.74 7.24
C GLU A 112 4.76 -6.13 6.46
N LYS A 113 5.30 -6.90 5.51
CA LYS A 113 6.47 -6.51 4.71
C LYS A 113 6.07 -6.19 3.27
N LYS A 114 6.42 -4.99 2.81
CA LYS A 114 6.37 -4.60 1.38
C LYS A 114 7.61 -5.08 0.63
N GLU A 115 7.86 -6.39 0.65
CA GLU A 115 9.04 -6.99 0.04
C GLU A 115 8.73 -7.46 -1.39
N PRO A 116 9.51 -7.04 -2.41
CA PRO A 116 9.33 -7.51 -3.76
C PRO A 116 9.64 -9.02 -3.84
N LEU A 117 8.77 -9.76 -4.52
CA LEU A 117 9.04 -11.18 -4.79
C LEU A 117 10.33 -11.37 -5.59
N PRO A 118 11.08 -12.47 -5.37
CA PRO A 118 12.27 -12.79 -6.12
C PRO A 118 12.01 -12.77 -7.63
N ILE A 119 12.97 -12.26 -8.40
CA ILE A 119 12.97 -12.20 -9.89
C ILE A 119 11.92 -11.24 -10.47
N ILE A 120 10.67 -11.31 -10.01
CA ILE A 120 9.52 -10.66 -10.64
C ILE A 120 8.95 -9.46 -9.87
N GLY A 121 9.23 -9.32 -8.57
CA GLY A 121 8.52 -8.40 -7.68
C GLY A 121 8.62 -6.93 -8.08
N LYS A 122 9.75 -6.52 -8.66
CA LYS A 122 9.96 -5.14 -9.16
C LYS A 122 9.01 -4.75 -10.29
N TYR A 123 8.52 -5.73 -11.06
CA TYR A 123 7.66 -5.47 -12.21
C TYR A 123 6.24 -5.09 -11.81
N ALA A 124 5.78 -5.53 -10.63
CA ALA A 124 4.45 -5.20 -10.12
C ALA A 124 4.30 -3.68 -9.97
N GLU A 125 5.23 -3.04 -9.24
CA GLU A 125 5.23 -1.59 -9.06
C GLU A 125 5.57 -0.83 -10.35
N GLN A 126 6.43 -1.37 -11.20
CA GLN A 126 6.83 -0.70 -12.44
C GLN A 126 5.68 -0.61 -13.46
N TYR A 127 4.89 -1.67 -13.61
CA TYR A 127 3.83 -1.77 -14.62
C TYR A 127 2.45 -1.39 -14.10
N LEU A 128 2.15 -1.55 -12.81
CA LEU A 128 0.86 -1.26 -12.21
C LEU A 128 0.94 0.03 -11.37
N LYS A 129 0.59 1.17 -11.98
CA LYS A 129 0.79 2.52 -11.42
C LYS A 129 -0.48 3.13 -10.84
N PHE A 130 -1.11 2.43 -9.90
CA PHE A 130 -2.27 2.93 -9.15
C PHE A 130 -2.03 2.90 -7.64
#